data_AF-A0A0M0JIJ3-F1
#
_entry.id   AF-A0A0M0JIJ3-F1
#
_cell.length_a   1.000
_cell.length_b   1.000
_cell.length_c   1.000
_cell.angle_alpha   90.00
_cell.angle_beta   90.00
_cell.angle_gamma   90.00
#
_symmetry.space_group_name_H-M   'P 1'
#
loop_
_entity.id
_entity.type
_entity.pdbx_description
1 polymer ?
#
loop_
_entity_poly.entity_id
_entity_poly.type
_entity_poly.pdbx_seq_one_letter_code
_entity_poly.pdbx_strand_id
1 'polypeptide(L)'
;MPIAERLKGSPFVLADKKKVETAPAKSEQKWTFAPLVASVSVFALAGALCWVSPSEVLSAAGLDSNNVPARLYMRQVGAWQLVAACVLWTGHVNGVQAASRAALLASALAVLACIPVNEYLDRPKNEAVAGVVTLAALGILNGRLGGPRVAAGVLSFIGLLIHFTPIETAELYQIQAEQRSPLLFVMISLMGATIFTSGLFVGALAMGLAHPRALAGSLLANAVLTSNLATRDAAYLGIGAPKTAPLVWSVITTGLAASALVLSR
;
A
#
# COMPACT_ATOMS: atom_id res chain seq x y z
N MET A 1 -36.07 -0.03 -44.44
CA MET A 1 -34.80 -0.79 -44.32
C MET A 1 -34.29 -0.68 -42.89
N PRO A 2 -34.15 -1.78 -42.14
CA PRO A 2 -33.74 -1.74 -40.75
C PRO A 2 -32.24 -1.42 -40.61
N ILE A 3 -31.89 -0.75 -39.51
CA ILE A 3 -30.54 -0.26 -39.15
C ILE A 3 -29.44 -1.34 -39.17
N ALA A 4 -29.80 -2.63 -39.21
CA ALA A 4 -28.88 -3.76 -39.24
C ALA A 4 -28.01 -3.87 -40.51
N GLU A 5 -28.39 -3.27 -41.64
CA GLU A 5 -27.59 -3.38 -42.87
C GLU A 5 -26.51 -2.31 -43.04
N ARG A 6 -26.50 -1.25 -42.21
CA ARG A 6 -25.48 -0.18 -42.30
C ARG A 6 -24.18 -0.46 -41.55
N LEU A 7 -24.08 -1.58 -40.82
CA LEU A 7 -22.89 -1.93 -40.02
C LEU A 7 -21.95 -2.94 -40.69
N LYS A 8 -22.27 -3.45 -41.88
CA LYS A 8 -21.43 -4.43 -42.60
C LYS A 8 -20.18 -3.84 -43.29
N GLY A 9 -19.96 -2.53 -43.20
CA GLY A 9 -18.83 -1.84 -43.84
C GLY A 9 -17.95 -1.01 -42.90
N SER A 10 -18.06 -1.19 -41.58
CA SER A 10 -17.16 -0.51 -40.64
C SER A 10 -15.84 -1.28 -40.50
N PRO A 11 -14.68 -0.60 -40.38
CA PRO A 11 -13.37 -1.24 -40.23
C PRO A 11 -13.16 -1.92 -38.86
N PHE A 12 -14.23 -2.16 -38.11
CA PHE A 12 -14.22 -2.78 -36.79
C PHE A 12 -14.40 -4.29 -36.80
N VAL A 13 -14.49 -4.92 -37.97
CA VAL A 13 -14.56 -6.39 -38.09
C VAL A 13 -13.56 -6.85 -39.14
N LEU A 14 -12.32 -7.11 -38.70
CA LEU A 14 -11.38 -8.10 -39.23
C LEU A 14 -10.00 -7.87 -38.60
N ALA A 15 -9.75 -8.53 -37.47
CA ALA A 15 -8.40 -8.85 -37.03
C ALA A 15 -8.42 -10.31 -36.53
N ASP A 16 -8.11 -11.18 -37.50
CA ASP A 16 -7.52 -12.50 -37.42
C ASP A 16 -7.52 -13.27 -36.09
N LYS A 17 -8.19 -14.42 -36.18
CA LYS A 17 -7.87 -15.63 -35.43
C LYS A 17 -6.38 -15.98 -35.61
N LYS A 18 -5.53 -15.59 -34.66
CA LYS A 18 -4.18 -16.13 -34.53
C LYS A 18 -3.91 -16.57 -33.10
N LYS A 19 -3.70 -17.89 -32.98
CA LYS A 19 -3.17 -18.65 -31.84
C LYS A 19 -3.85 -18.37 -30.49
N VAL A 20 -4.85 -19.21 -30.19
CA VAL A 20 -5.12 -19.62 -28.81
C VAL A 20 -3.86 -20.34 -28.33
N GLU A 21 -2.95 -19.59 -27.72
CA GLU A 21 -1.94 -20.15 -26.84
C GLU A 21 -2.71 -20.88 -25.74
N THR A 22 -2.53 -22.19 -25.69
CA THR A 22 -3.12 -23.07 -24.69
C THR A 22 -2.90 -22.47 -23.31
N ALA A 23 -4.00 -22.07 -22.66
CA ALA A 23 -3.98 -21.66 -21.26
C ALA A 23 -3.24 -22.73 -20.44
N PRO A 24 -2.29 -22.36 -19.56
CA PRO A 24 -1.59 -23.34 -18.73
C PRO A 24 -2.61 -24.10 -17.89
N ALA A 25 -2.35 -25.40 -17.70
CA ALA A 25 -3.23 -26.32 -17.01
C ALA A 25 -3.61 -25.79 -15.62
N LYS A 26 -4.90 -25.92 -15.25
CA LYS A 26 -5.50 -25.48 -13.96
C LYS A 26 -4.76 -25.94 -12.68
N SER A 27 -3.76 -26.81 -12.79
CA SER A 27 -2.90 -27.26 -11.68
C SER A 27 -1.69 -26.34 -11.42
N GLU A 28 -1.16 -25.62 -12.42
CA GLU A 28 0.00 -24.71 -12.24
C GLU A 28 -0.42 -23.35 -11.65
N GLN A 29 -1.68 -22.94 -11.85
CA GLN A 29 -2.20 -21.67 -11.34
C GLN A 29 -2.51 -21.69 -9.83
N LYS A 30 -2.57 -22.87 -9.21
CA LYS A 30 -2.93 -23.01 -7.78
C LYS A 30 -1.82 -22.61 -6.82
N TRP A 31 -0.55 -22.74 -7.22
CA TRP A 31 0.59 -22.54 -6.31
C TRP A 31 1.07 -21.09 -6.23
N THR A 32 0.92 -20.32 -7.31
CA THR A 32 1.17 -18.86 -7.31
C THR A 32 0.13 -18.07 -6.51
N PHE A 33 -1.02 -18.68 -6.21
CA PHE A 33 -2.12 -18.07 -5.45
C PHE A 33 -1.88 -18.03 -3.95
N ALA A 34 -1.22 -19.05 -3.36
CA ALA A 34 -1.03 -19.17 -1.92
C ALA A 34 -0.21 -18.03 -1.27
N PRO A 35 1.00 -17.66 -1.77
CA PRO A 35 1.79 -16.59 -1.15
C PRO A 35 1.13 -15.21 -1.31
N LEU A 36 0.39 -15.02 -2.41
CA LEU A 36 -0.39 -13.81 -2.61
C LEU A 36 -1.55 -13.72 -1.61
N VAL A 37 -2.38 -14.77 -1.51
CA VAL A 37 -3.52 -14.78 -0.57
C VAL A 37 -3.02 -14.58 0.86
N ALA A 38 -1.93 -15.24 1.22
CA ALA A 38 -1.30 -15.03 2.52
C ALA A 38 -0.86 -13.57 2.72
N SER A 39 -0.22 -12.96 1.72
CA SER A 39 0.20 -11.55 1.79
C SER A 39 -1.00 -10.60 1.91
N VAL A 40 -2.00 -10.75 1.04
CA VAL A 40 -3.24 -9.95 1.09
C VAL A 40 -3.94 -10.10 2.44
N SER A 41 -4.03 -11.32 2.96
CA SER A 41 -4.68 -11.61 4.24
C SER A 41 -3.92 -10.99 5.41
N VAL A 42 -2.58 -11.09 5.41
CA VAL A 42 -1.74 -10.50 6.45
C VAL A 42 -1.87 -8.98 6.47
N PHE A 43 -1.79 -8.31 5.31
CA PHE A 43 -1.98 -6.86 5.23
C PHE A 43 -3.41 -6.45 5.58
N ALA A 44 -4.42 -7.21 5.15
CA ALA A 44 -5.82 -6.90 5.45
C ALA A 44 -6.15 -7.06 6.94
N LEU A 45 -5.72 -8.16 7.56
CA LEU A 45 -5.92 -8.43 8.99
C LEU A 45 -5.15 -7.43 9.85
N ALA A 46 -3.86 -7.21 9.56
CA ALA A 46 -3.08 -6.20 10.26
C ALA A 46 -3.73 -4.82 10.12
N GLY A 47 -4.14 -4.46 8.90
CA GLY A 47 -4.78 -3.17 8.62
C GLY A 47 -6.08 -2.99 9.39
N ALA A 48 -6.94 -4.01 9.40
CA ALA A 48 -8.19 -4.00 10.15
C ALA A 48 -7.96 -3.89 11.67
N LEU A 49 -7.02 -4.65 12.23
CA LEU A 49 -6.67 -4.61 13.65
C LEU A 49 -6.12 -3.23 14.06
N CYS A 50 -5.22 -2.66 13.25
CA CYS A 50 -4.68 -1.32 13.50
C CYS A 50 -5.76 -0.23 13.40
N TRP A 51 -6.75 -0.41 12.51
CA TRP A 51 -7.86 0.53 12.36
C TRP A 51 -8.88 0.47 13.50
N VAL A 52 -9.29 -0.74 13.89
CA VAL A 52 -10.36 -0.97 14.86
C VAL A 52 -9.84 -0.89 16.29
N SER A 53 -8.72 -1.54 16.57
CA SER A 53 -8.16 -1.72 17.92
C SER A 53 -6.70 -1.27 18.03
N PRO A 54 -6.37 0.00 17.69
CA PRO A 54 -4.98 0.48 17.72
C PRO A 54 -4.30 0.34 19.09
N SER A 55 -5.05 0.49 20.18
CA SER A 55 -4.53 0.31 21.55
C SER A 55 -4.08 -1.13 21.83
N GLU A 56 -4.86 -2.12 21.37
CA GLU A 56 -4.52 -3.53 21.56
C GLU A 56 -3.27 -3.90 20.76
N VAL A 57 -3.15 -3.40 19.53
CA VAL A 57 -1.96 -3.65 18.70
C VAL A 57 -0.71 -3.02 19.32
N LEU A 58 -0.80 -1.77 19.81
CA LEU A 58 0.31 -1.13 20.51
C LEU A 58 0.68 -1.89 21.79
N SER A 59 -0.30 -2.31 22.58
CA SER A 59 -0.08 -3.09 23.80
C SER A 59 0.58 -4.44 23.50
N ALA A 60 0.14 -5.14 22.45
CA ALA A 60 0.72 -6.41 22.02
C ALA A 60 2.18 -6.24 21.53
N ALA A 61 2.52 -5.06 21.01
CA ALA A 61 3.89 -4.69 20.66
C ALA A 61 4.72 -4.19 21.86
N GLY A 62 4.15 -4.14 23.07
CA GLY A 62 4.81 -3.61 24.27
C GLY A 62 5.06 -2.10 24.20
N LEU A 63 4.23 -1.37 23.45
CA LEU A 63 4.29 0.08 23.28
C LEU A 63 3.22 0.77 24.13
N ASP A 64 3.42 2.06 24.42
CA ASP A 64 2.47 2.85 25.20
C ASP A 64 1.13 3.00 24.46
N SER A 65 0.15 2.20 24.88
CA SER A 65 -1.21 2.21 24.34
C SER A 65 -2.05 3.41 24.80
N ASN A 66 -1.57 4.21 25.75
CA ASN A 66 -2.25 5.42 26.21
C ASN A 66 -1.86 6.67 25.40
N ASN A 67 -0.78 6.60 24.61
CA ASN A 67 -0.35 7.67 23.73
C ASN A 67 -1.41 7.92 22.63
N VAL A 68 -2.23 8.96 22.83
CA VAL A 68 -3.37 9.26 21.95
C VAL A 68 -2.92 9.57 20.51
N PRO A 69 -1.93 10.46 20.26
CA PRO A 69 -1.45 10.72 18.91
C PRO A 69 -0.93 9.48 18.18
N ALA A 70 -0.19 8.61 18.88
CA ALA A 70 0.30 7.36 18.31
C ALA A 70 -0.84 6.40 17.94
N ARG A 71 -1.87 6.25 18.79
CA ARG A 71 -3.05 5.42 18.46
C ARG A 71 -3.79 5.93 17.23
N LEU A 72 -3.91 7.25 17.09
CA LEU A 72 -4.55 7.89 15.96
C LEU A 72 -3.76 7.63 14.67
N TYR A 73 -2.44 7.75 14.70
CA TYR A 73 -1.61 7.41 13.56
C TYR A 73 -1.53 5.91 13.29
N MET A 74 -1.68 5.05 14.30
CA MET A 74 -1.80 3.62 14.11
C MET A 74 -3.04 3.27 13.29
N ARG A 75 -4.14 4.01 13.44
CA ARG A 75 -5.27 3.90 12.51
C ARG A 75 -4.85 4.27 11.09
N GLN A 76 -4.11 5.36 10.89
CA GLN A 76 -3.62 5.71 9.56
C GLN A 76 -2.76 4.60 8.95
N VAL A 77 -1.83 4.01 9.71
CA VAL A 77 -1.08 2.81 9.30
C VAL A 77 -2.04 1.70 8.85
N GLY A 78 -3.09 1.44 9.63
CA GLY A 78 -4.10 0.43 9.31
C GLY A 78 -4.82 0.67 7.98
N ALA A 79 -5.24 1.92 7.72
CA ALA A 79 -5.85 2.29 6.44
C ALA A 79 -4.92 2.04 5.26
N TRP A 80 -3.63 2.38 5.38
CA TRP A 80 -2.65 2.18 4.31
C TRP A 80 -2.27 0.71 4.12
N GLN A 81 -2.32 -0.12 5.17
CA GLN A 81 -2.20 -1.58 5.02
C GLN A 81 -3.41 -2.19 4.27
N LEU A 82 -4.62 -1.67 4.49
CA LEU A 82 -5.81 -2.07 3.70
C LEU A 82 -5.67 -1.63 2.23
N VAL A 83 -5.09 -0.45 1.96
CA VAL A 83 -4.74 -0.03 0.60
C VAL A 83 -3.77 -1.02 -0.03
N ALA A 84 -2.70 -1.40 0.67
CA ALA A 84 -1.73 -2.38 0.17
C ALA A 84 -2.42 -3.71 -0.17
N ALA A 85 -3.26 -4.25 0.72
CA ALA A 85 -4.02 -5.47 0.46
C ALA A 85 -4.90 -5.35 -0.79
N CYS A 86 -5.62 -4.24 -0.95
CA CYS A 86 -6.45 -3.96 -2.12
C CYS A 86 -5.63 -3.94 -3.42
N VAL A 87 -4.47 -3.27 -3.42
CA VAL A 87 -3.57 -3.13 -4.57
C VAL A 87 -2.96 -4.48 -4.97
N LEU A 88 -2.49 -5.26 -3.99
CA LEU A 88 -1.93 -6.59 -4.23
C LEU A 88 -2.97 -7.52 -4.86
N TRP A 89 -4.20 -7.53 -4.34
CA TRP A 89 -5.28 -8.35 -4.87
C TRP A 89 -5.71 -7.93 -6.28
N THR A 90 -5.95 -6.64 -6.50
CA THR A 90 -6.37 -6.13 -7.81
C THR A 90 -5.29 -6.29 -8.87
N GLY A 91 -4.02 -6.17 -8.52
CA GLY A 91 -2.91 -6.42 -9.45
C GLY A 91 -2.81 -7.87 -9.89
N HIS A 92 -3.19 -8.81 -9.04
CA HIS A 92 -3.26 -10.22 -9.42
C HIS A 92 -4.43 -10.52 -10.35
N VAL A 93 -5.64 -10.11 -9.95
CA VAL A 93 -6.87 -10.52 -10.63
C VAL A 93 -7.10 -9.74 -11.92
N ASN A 94 -6.74 -8.45 -11.94
CA ASN A 94 -7.12 -7.53 -13.01
C ASN A 94 -5.91 -6.86 -13.69
N GLY A 95 -4.68 -7.16 -13.25
CA GLY A 95 -3.44 -6.66 -13.84
C GLY A 95 -3.07 -5.22 -13.44
N VAL A 96 -1.97 -4.74 -14.01
CA VAL A 96 -1.29 -3.49 -13.58
C VAL A 96 -2.13 -2.22 -13.74
N GLN A 97 -2.96 -2.14 -14.77
CA GLN A 97 -3.82 -0.98 -15.00
C GLN A 97 -4.91 -0.87 -13.92
N ALA A 98 -5.47 -2.01 -13.52
CA ALA A 98 -6.44 -2.05 -12.43
C ALA A 98 -5.76 -1.78 -11.08
N ALA A 99 -4.58 -2.39 -10.82
CA ALA A 99 -3.81 -2.15 -9.60
C ALA A 99 -3.48 -0.67 -9.40
N SER A 100 -3.03 0.01 -10.45
CA SER A 100 -2.66 1.43 -10.36
C SER A 100 -3.86 2.35 -10.12
N ARG A 101 -5.02 2.05 -10.73
CA ARG A 101 -6.27 2.77 -10.43
C ARG A 101 -6.74 2.50 -9.01
N ALA A 102 -6.74 1.24 -8.60
CA ALA A 102 -7.10 0.82 -7.24
C ALA A 102 -6.18 1.48 -6.22
N ALA A 103 -4.88 1.57 -6.48
CA ALA A 103 -3.92 2.21 -5.60
C ALA A 103 -4.29 3.68 -5.35
N LEU A 104 -4.55 4.46 -6.41
CA LEU A 104 -4.89 5.88 -6.28
C LEU A 104 -6.28 6.09 -5.63
N LEU A 105 -7.29 5.32 -6.04
CA LEU A 105 -8.64 5.45 -5.49
C LEU A 105 -8.72 4.96 -4.03
N ALA A 106 -8.10 3.83 -3.70
CA ALA A 106 -8.04 3.34 -2.33
C ALA A 106 -7.21 4.28 -1.44
N SER A 107 -6.16 4.91 -1.97
CA SER A 107 -5.43 5.96 -1.27
C SER A 107 -6.31 7.18 -0.98
N ALA A 108 -7.12 7.62 -1.94
CA ALA A 108 -8.08 8.70 -1.72
C ALA A 108 -9.08 8.35 -0.62
N LEU A 109 -9.59 7.12 -0.61
CA LEU A 109 -10.49 6.62 0.44
C LEU A 109 -9.78 6.52 1.81
N ALA A 110 -8.53 6.09 1.85
CA ALA A 110 -7.74 6.04 3.09
C ALA A 110 -7.55 7.44 3.67
N VAL A 111 -7.16 8.42 2.85
CA VAL A 111 -7.03 9.83 3.29
C VAL A 111 -8.37 10.37 3.77
N LEU A 112 -9.46 10.11 3.05
CA LEU A 112 -10.81 10.51 3.44
C LEU A 112 -11.23 9.90 4.78
N ALA A 113 -11.00 8.60 4.97
CA ALA A 113 -11.28 7.89 6.21
C ALA A 113 -10.43 8.39 7.39
N CYS A 114 -9.25 8.94 7.12
CA CYS A 114 -8.37 9.52 8.13
C CYS A 114 -8.68 11.00 8.44
N ILE A 115 -9.64 11.65 7.78
CA ILE A 115 -10.01 13.04 8.10
C ILE A 115 -10.42 13.19 9.58
N PRO A 116 -11.31 12.36 10.16
CA PRO A 116 -11.66 12.47 11.57
C PRO A 116 -10.46 12.31 12.51
N VAL A 117 -9.48 11.48 12.12
CA VAL A 117 -8.22 11.31 12.86
C VAL A 117 -7.41 12.61 12.82
N ASN A 118 -7.34 13.27 11.66
CA ASN A 118 -6.65 14.54 11.48
C ASN A 118 -7.36 15.70 12.20
N GLU A 119 -8.69 15.68 12.27
CA GLU A 119 -9.48 16.65 13.04
C GLU A 119 -9.14 16.58 14.53
N TYR A 120 -8.98 15.39 15.09
CA TYR A 120 -8.59 15.22 16.49
C TYR A 120 -7.17 15.75 16.78
N LEU A 121 -6.30 15.73 15.78
CA LEU A 121 -4.93 16.26 15.86
C LEU A 121 -4.85 17.75 15.51
N ASP A 122 -6.00 18.45 15.41
CA ASP A 122 -6.11 19.86 15.02
C ASP A 122 -5.40 20.21 13.69
N ARG A 123 -5.32 19.23 12.78
CA ARG A 123 -4.65 19.42 11.50
C ARG A 123 -5.54 20.16 10.49
N PRO A 124 -4.98 20.99 9.59
CA PRO A 124 -5.74 21.62 8.52
C PRO A 124 -6.41 20.59 7.60
N LYS A 125 -7.73 20.66 7.49
CA LYS A 125 -8.53 19.70 6.70
C LYS A 125 -8.42 19.93 5.20
N ASN A 126 -8.21 21.19 4.81
CA ASN A 126 -8.21 21.61 3.40
C ASN A 126 -7.15 20.86 2.58
N GLU A 127 -5.98 20.60 3.17
CA GLU A 127 -4.91 19.83 2.54
C GLU A 127 -5.30 18.37 2.34
N ALA A 128 -5.93 17.75 3.35
CA ALA A 128 -6.41 16.38 3.24
C ALA A 128 -7.50 16.27 2.17
N VAL A 129 -8.45 17.22 2.12
CA VAL A 129 -9.50 17.26 1.09
C VAL A 129 -8.89 17.45 -0.30
N ALA A 130 -7.93 18.36 -0.46
CA ALA A 130 -7.21 18.55 -1.73
C ALA A 130 -6.47 17.26 -2.14
N GLY A 131 -5.86 16.56 -1.18
CA GLY A 131 -5.24 15.25 -1.39
C GLY A 131 -6.23 14.19 -1.87
N VAL A 132 -7.40 14.08 -1.24
CA VAL A 132 -8.49 13.16 -1.66
C VAL A 132 -8.91 13.46 -3.10
N VAL A 133 -9.19 14.72 -3.43
CA VAL A 133 -9.63 15.12 -4.77
C VAL A 133 -8.53 14.83 -5.80
N THR A 134 -7.28 15.15 -5.49
CA THR A 134 -6.14 14.91 -6.39
C THR A 134 -5.94 13.42 -6.65
N LEU A 135 -5.91 12.59 -5.61
CA LEU A 135 -5.74 11.14 -5.75
C LEU A 135 -6.93 10.50 -6.47
N ALA A 136 -8.16 10.94 -6.19
CA ALA A 136 -9.35 10.47 -6.89
C ALA A 136 -9.31 10.83 -8.38
N ALA A 137 -8.98 12.08 -8.71
CA ALA A 137 -8.85 12.55 -10.09
C ALA A 137 -7.75 11.78 -10.83
N LEU A 138 -6.58 11.59 -10.22
CA LEU A 138 -5.51 10.77 -10.78
C LEU A 138 -5.95 9.33 -10.99
N GLY A 139 -6.72 8.74 -10.07
CA GLY A 139 -7.27 7.39 -10.21
C GLY A 139 -8.24 7.25 -11.38
N ILE A 140 -9.15 8.21 -11.56
CA ILE A 140 -10.12 8.25 -12.67
C ILE A 140 -9.41 8.48 -14.01
N LEU A 141 -8.45 9.41 -14.04
CA LEU A 141 -7.73 9.82 -15.25
C LEU A 141 -6.46 9.00 -15.51
N ASN A 142 -6.18 7.98 -14.71
CA ASN A 142 -4.91 7.25 -14.69
C ASN A 142 -4.46 6.80 -16.10
N GLY A 143 -5.38 6.24 -16.89
CA GLY A 143 -5.09 5.79 -18.26
C GLY A 143 -4.71 6.89 -19.26
N ARG A 144 -4.98 8.16 -18.95
CA ARG A 144 -4.66 9.34 -19.77
C ARG A 144 -3.41 10.08 -19.31
N LEU A 145 -3.02 9.94 -18.04
CA LEU A 145 -1.96 10.74 -17.40
C LEU A 145 -0.65 9.97 -17.19
N GLY A 146 -0.36 8.95 -18.01
CA GLY A 146 0.87 8.15 -17.88
C GLY A 146 0.71 6.83 -17.12
N GLY A 147 -0.51 6.51 -16.70
CA GLY A 147 -0.89 5.17 -16.26
C GLY A 147 -0.15 4.70 -15.00
N PRO A 148 0.18 3.39 -14.92
CA PRO A 148 0.76 2.79 -13.73
C PRO A 148 2.04 3.45 -13.21
N ARG A 149 2.80 4.14 -14.07
CA ARG A 149 4.03 4.83 -13.69
C ARG A 149 3.75 6.03 -12.77
N VAL A 150 2.65 6.75 -12.98
CA VAL A 150 2.29 7.88 -12.10
C VAL A 150 1.85 7.37 -10.74
N ALA A 151 0.99 6.35 -10.69
CA ALA A 151 0.59 5.75 -9.42
C ALA A 151 1.80 5.22 -8.63
N ALA A 152 2.72 4.51 -9.31
CA ALA A 152 3.95 4.02 -8.72
C ALA A 152 4.84 5.16 -8.22
N GLY A 153 5.06 6.20 -9.02
CA GLY A 153 5.88 7.35 -8.67
C GLY A 153 5.34 8.12 -7.48
N VAL A 154 4.05 8.48 -7.51
CA VAL A 154 3.37 9.21 -6.43
C VAL A 154 3.48 8.45 -5.11
N LEU A 155 3.08 7.17 -5.08
CA LEU A 155 3.06 6.39 -3.85
C LEU A 155 4.46 6.03 -3.37
N SER A 156 5.38 5.64 -4.26
CA SER A 156 6.74 5.30 -3.85
C SER A 156 7.48 6.53 -3.34
N PHE A 157 7.41 7.66 -4.04
CA PHE A 157 8.11 8.87 -3.61
C PHE A 157 7.55 9.41 -2.29
N ILE A 158 6.23 9.54 -2.17
CA ILE A 158 5.58 10.02 -0.94
C ILE A 158 5.84 9.06 0.22
N GLY A 159 5.68 7.75 -0.01
CA GLY A 159 5.90 6.75 1.04
C GLY A 159 7.34 6.74 1.55
N LEU A 160 8.32 6.85 0.64
CA LEU A 160 9.73 6.87 1.02
C LEU A 160 10.11 8.15 1.78
N LEU A 161 9.61 9.32 1.33
CA LEU A 161 9.80 10.57 2.05
C LEU A 161 9.22 10.48 3.47
N ILE A 162 7.95 10.10 3.60
CA ILE A 162 7.29 9.98 4.91
C ILE A 162 8.05 9.02 5.84
N HIS A 163 8.58 7.92 5.29
CA HIS A 163 9.32 6.93 6.06
C HIS A 163 10.62 7.50 6.64
N PHE A 164 11.39 8.23 5.84
CA PHE A 164 12.70 8.73 6.25
C PHE A 164 12.69 10.11 6.91
N THR A 165 11.62 10.89 6.75
CA THR A 165 11.48 12.22 7.35
C THR A 165 10.18 12.32 8.18
N PRO A 166 9.97 11.47 9.20
CA PRO A 166 8.71 11.45 9.96
C PRO A 166 8.51 12.71 10.81
N ILE A 167 9.59 13.38 11.23
CA ILE A 167 9.53 14.63 12.01
C ILE A 167 9.09 15.78 11.11
N GLU A 168 9.75 15.95 9.97
CA GLU A 168 9.43 16.95 8.96
C GLU A 168 8.03 16.70 8.37
N THR A 169 7.62 15.44 8.28
CA THR A 169 6.25 15.07 7.88
C THR A 169 5.24 15.55 8.92
N ALA A 170 5.51 15.37 10.22
CA ALA A 170 4.65 15.89 11.28
C ALA A 170 4.56 17.42 11.26
N GLU A 171 5.65 18.09 10.91
CA GLU A 171 5.71 19.55 10.75
C GLU A 171 4.95 20.06 9.54
N LEU A 172 5.18 19.44 8.38
CA LEU A 172 4.48 19.74 7.13
C LEU A 172 2.96 19.64 7.33
N TYR A 173 2.54 18.59 8.06
CA TYR A 173 1.16 18.34 8.38
C TYR A 173 0.62 19.10 9.59
N GLN A 174 1.43 20.02 10.14
CA GLN A 174 1.08 20.95 11.20
C GLN A 174 0.58 20.27 12.49
N ILE A 175 1.14 19.11 12.83
CA ILE A 175 0.87 18.46 14.12
C ILE A 175 1.46 19.34 15.23
N GLN A 176 0.65 19.68 16.22
CA GLN A 176 1.05 20.51 17.35
C GLN A 176 2.22 19.89 18.11
N ALA A 177 3.16 20.73 18.57
CA ALA A 177 4.38 20.26 19.25
C ALA A 177 4.08 19.40 20.48
N GLU A 178 3.02 19.71 21.22
CA GLU A 178 2.58 18.98 22.42
C GLU A 178 2.10 17.55 22.12
N GLN A 179 1.64 17.31 20.89
CA GLN A 179 1.18 16.00 20.43
C GLN A 179 2.31 15.19 19.80
N ARG A 180 3.46 15.81 19.55
CA ARG A 180 4.63 15.13 18.96
C ARG A 180 5.26 14.25 20.01
N SER A 181 5.30 12.95 19.72
CA SER A 181 5.99 11.98 20.55
C SER A 181 6.88 11.09 19.68
N PRO A 182 7.95 10.52 20.25
CA PRO A 182 8.77 9.53 19.55
C PRO A 182 7.94 8.39 18.94
N LEU A 183 6.95 7.89 19.68
CA LEU A 183 6.08 6.81 19.21
C LEU A 183 5.21 7.24 18.02
N LEU A 184 4.72 8.48 18.00
CA LEU A 184 4.02 9.05 16.85
C LEU A 184 4.91 9.02 15.59
N PHE A 185 6.18 9.43 15.70
CA PHE A 185 7.09 9.45 14.55
C PHE A 185 7.35 8.04 13.99
N VAL A 186 7.44 7.03 14.86
CA VAL A 186 7.52 5.62 14.41
C VAL A 186 6.26 5.22 13.64
N MET A 187 5.07 5.61 14.10
CA MET A 187 3.82 5.31 13.38
C MET A 187 3.74 6.05 12.04
N ILE A 188 4.19 7.31 11.97
CA ILE A 188 4.32 8.05 10.70
C ILE A 188 5.27 7.32 9.75
N SER A 189 6.43 6.90 10.25
CA SER A 189 7.41 6.21 9.41
C SER A 189 6.90 4.84 8.92
N LEU A 190 6.21 4.09 9.79
CA LEU A 190 5.57 2.81 9.42
C LEU A 190 4.49 3.02 8.36
N MET A 191 3.70 4.10 8.46
CA MET A 191 2.74 4.49 7.42
C MET A 191 3.46 4.71 6.08
N GLY A 192 4.55 5.48 6.07
CA GLY A 192 5.38 5.69 4.89
C GLY A 192 5.85 4.39 4.23
N ALA A 193 6.32 3.42 5.02
CA ALA A 193 6.74 2.11 4.52
C ALA A 193 5.59 1.35 3.82
N THR A 194 4.36 1.41 4.36
CA THR A 194 3.19 0.75 3.75
C THR A 194 2.75 1.41 2.46
N ILE A 195 2.79 2.74 2.38
CA ILE A 195 2.54 3.50 1.15
C ILE A 195 3.58 3.12 0.08
N PHE A 196 4.86 3.13 0.46
CA PHE A 196 5.97 2.77 -0.43
C PHE A 196 5.81 1.36 -0.99
N THR A 197 5.43 0.40 -0.15
CA THR A 197 5.21 -1.01 -0.56
C THR A 197 4.17 -1.11 -1.67
N SER A 198 3.06 -0.38 -1.53
CA SER A 198 2.00 -0.35 -2.54
C SER A 198 2.48 0.27 -3.86
N GLY A 199 3.22 1.38 -3.77
CA GLY A 199 3.80 2.05 -4.94
C GLY A 199 4.82 1.18 -5.66
N LEU A 200 5.71 0.52 -4.91
CA LEU A 200 6.76 -0.34 -5.46
C LEU A 200 6.17 -1.56 -6.16
N PHE A 201 5.12 -2.17 -5.62
CA PHE A 201 4.42 -3.27 -6.27
C PHE A 201 3.84 -2.85 -7.63
N VAL A 202 3.12 -1.72 -7.68
CA VAL A 202 2.58 -1.17 -8.94
C VAL A 202 3.71 -0.82 -9.91
N GLY A 203 4.80 -0.24 -9.43
CA GLY A 203 5.97 0.11 -10.23
C GLY A 203 6.66 -1.11 -10.84
N ALA A 204 6.86 -2.16 -10.06
CA ALA A 204 7.41 -3.42 -10.51
C ALA A 204 6.56 -4.05 -11.61
N LEU A 205 5.23 -4.09 -11.44
CA LEU A 205 4.30 -4.54 -12.48
C LEU A 205 4.36 -3.64 -13.72
N ALA A 206 4.48 -2.32 -13.55
CA ALA A 206 4.58 -1.36 -14.64
C ALA A 206 5.88 -1.49 -15.46
N MET A 207 6.94 -2.02 -14.85
CA MET A 207 8.20 -2.37 -15.52
C MET A 207 8.14 -3.75 -16.22
N GLY A 208 7.00 -4.42 -16.19
CA GLY A 208 6.81 -5.73 -16.82
C GLY A 208 7.34 -6.89 -15.98
N LEU A 209 7.64 -6.69 -14.69
CA LEU A 209 7.98 -7.81 -13.82
C LEU A 209 6.75 -8.71 -13.63
N ALA A 210 6.99 -10.02 -13.71
CA ALA A 210 5.97 -11.01 -13.38
C ALA A 210 5.47 -10.81 -11.94
N HIS A 211 4.18 -11.06 -11.74
CA HIS A 211 3.50 -10.80 -10.48
C HIS A 211 4.23 -11.35 -9.23
N PRO A 212 4.76 -12.59 -9.21
CA PRO A 212 5.46 -13.10 -8.04
C PRO A 212 6.74 -12.32 -7.71
N ARG A 213 7.47 -11.84 -8.74
CA ARG A 213 8.67 -11.01 -8.56
C ARG A 213 8.31 -9.60 -8.09
N ALA A 214 7.24 -9.02 -8.62
CA ALA A 214 6.73 -7.74 -8.15
C ALA A 214 6.29 -7.81 -6.68
N LEU A 215 5.56 -8.86 -6.31
CA LEU A 215 5.15 -9.15 -4.93
C LEU A 215 6.38 -9.29 -4.03
N ALA A 216 7.31 -10.19 -4.37
CA ALA A 216 8.50 -10.43 -3.57
C ALA A 216 9.35 -9.16 -3.40
N GLY A 217 9.56 -8.39 -4.47
CA GLY A 217 10.30 -7.13 -4.40
C GLY A 217 9.64 -6.12 -3.45
N SER A 218 8.32 -5.98 -3.52
CA SER A 218 7.58 -5.09 -2.61
C SER A 218 7.65 -5.52 -1.15
N LEU A 219 7.52 -6.83 -0.88
CA LEU A 219 7.57 -7.41 0.46
C LEU A 219 8.99 -7.33 1.06
N LEU A 220 10.03 -7.59 0.27
CA LEU A 220 11.41 -7.43 0.73
C LEU A 220 11.72 -5.98 1.06
N ALA A 221 11.24 -5.03 0.25
CA ALA A 221 11.43 -3.63 0.58
C ALA A 221 10.69 -3.25 1.87
N ASN A 222 9.47 -3.73 2.08
CA ASN A 222 8.74 -3.57 3.34
C ASN A 222 9.54 -4.16 4.52
N ALA A 223 10.12 -5.35 4.36
CA ALA A 223 10.98 -5.99 5.35
C ALA A 223 12.21 -5.14 5.71
N VAL A 224 12.88 -4.58 4.70
CA VAL A 224 14.05 -3.71 4.90
C VAL A 224 13.65 -2.44 5.65
N LEU A 225 12.57 -1.77 5.24
CA LEU A 225 12.11 -0.54 5.90
C LEU A 225 11.66 -0.80 7.35
N THR A 226 10.97 -1.91 7.60
CA THR A 226 10.53 -2.26 8.97
C THR A 226 11.68 -2.77 9.85
N SER A 227 12.67 -3.46 9.28
CA SER A 227 13.94 -3.72 9.96
C SER A 227 14.73 -2.44 10.25
N ASN A 228 14.66 -1.44 9.37
CA ASN A 228 15.27 -0.13 9.61
C ASN A 228 14.65 0.55 10.82
N LEU A 229 13.32 0.51 10.96
CA LEU A 229 12.61 1.01 12.15
C LEU A 229 13.10 0.33 13.45
N ALA A 230 13.30 -0.99 13.41
CA ALA A 230 13.78 -1.76 14.56
C ALA A 230 15.21 -1.39 15.00
N THR A 231 16.04 -0.91 14.07
CA THR A 231 17.48 -0.74 14.27
C THR A 231 17.93 0.73 14.37
N ARG A 232 17.33 1.63 13.59
CA ARG A 232 17.63 3.07 13.60
C ARG A 232 16.69 3.86 14.50
N ASP A 233 15.38 3.72 14.30
CA ASP A 233 14.42 4.63 14.94
C ASP A 233 14.21 4.31 16.43
N ALA A 234 14.22 3.03 16.82
CA ALA A 234 14.15 2.65 18.24
C ALA A 234 15.34 3.17 19.08
N ALA A 235 16.50 3.38 18.46
CA ALA A 235 17.69 3.94 19.10
C ALA A 235 17.76 5.48 18.97
N TYR A 236 17.44 6.01 17.80
CA TYR A 236 17.49 7.45 17.49
C TYR A 236 16.40 8.25 18.19
N LEU A 237 15.20 7.67 18.34
CA LEU A 237 14.06 8.31 18.99
C LEU A 237 13.99 8.03 20.50
N GLY A 238 14.96 7.30 21.07
CA GLY A 238 15.11 7.08 22.52
C GLY A 238 13.97 6.32 23.20
N ILE A 239 13.13 5.62 22.44
CA ILE A 239 11.82 5.11 22.91
C ILE A 239 11.98 3.93 23.87
N GLY A 240 13.14 3.24 23.88
CA GLY A 240 13.26 1.95 24.58
C GLY A 240 12.26 0.91 24.06
N ALA A 241 11.65 1.16 22.90
CA ALA A 241 10.59 0.35 22.33
C ALA A 241 11.09 -1.06 22.01
N PRO A 242 10.29 -2.12 22.28
CA PRO A 242 10.65 -3.47 21.92
C PRO A 242 10.90 -3.57 20.41
N LYS A 243 12.11 -3.99 20.03
CA LYS A 243 12.49 -4.22 18.62
C LYS A 243 11.74 -5.40 17.99
N THR A 244 11.06 -6.20 18.81
CA THR A 244 10.45 -7.47 18.44
C THR A 244 9.34 -7.30 17.40
N ALA A 245 8.39 -6.37 17.58
CA ALA A 245 7.28 -6.19 16.66
C ALA A 245 7.72 -5.87 15.21
N PRO A 246 8.57 -4.85 14.96
CA PRO A 246 9.04 -4.56 13.60
C PRO A 246 9.91 -5.67 13.02
N LEU A 247 10.70 -6.38 13.84
CA LEU A 247 11.48 -7.54 13.39
C LEU A 247 10.59 -8.73 13.01
N VAL A 248 9.57 -9.04 13.81
CA VAL A 248 8.60 -10.09 13.48
C VAL A 248 7.89 -9.76 12.17
N TRP A 249 7.46 -8.51 11.99
CA TRP A 249 6.87 -8.08 10.73
C TRP A 249 7.82 -8.24 9.54
N SER A 250 9.08 -7.86 9.70
CA SER A 250 10.11 -8.07 8.67
C SER A 250 10.33 -9.55 8.35
N VAL A 251 10.29 -10.44 9.35
CA VAL A 251 10.41 -11.89 9.15
C VAL A 251 9.19 -12.41 8.38
N ILE A 252 7.98 -12.00 8.75
CA ILE A 252 6.74 -12.39 8.05
C ILE A 252 6.81 -11.98 6.58
N THR A 253 7.13 -10.72 6.29
CA THR A 253 7.18 -10.21 4.91
C THR A 253 8.33 -10.84 4.11
N THR A 254 9.49 -11.10 4.72
CA THR A 254 10.59 -11.83 4.08
C THR A 254 10.20 -13.28 3.76
N GLY A 255 9.54 -13.97 4.68
CA GLY A 255 9.04 -15.33 4.47
C GLY A 255 8.04 -15.39 3.31
N LEU A 256 7.08 -14.48 3.28
CA LEU A 256 6.12 -14.34 2.18
C LEU A 256 6.80 -14.03 0.84
N ALA A 257 7.83 -13.17 0.84
CA ALA A 257 8.61 -12.88 -0.36
C ALA A 257 9.37 -14.12 -0.86
N ALA A 258 10.01 -14.86 0.04
CA ALA A 258 10.70 -16.10 -0.30
C ALA A 258 9.72 -17.14 -0.86
N SER A 259 8.55 -17.32 -0.23
CA SER A 259 7.50 -18.20 -0.75
C SER A 259 7.00 -17.76 -2.12
N ALA A 260 6.82 -16.45 -2.35
CA ALA A 260 6.43 -15.92 -3.66
C ALA A 260 7.46 -16.24 -4.75
N LEU A 261 8.77 -16.18 -4.44
CA LEU A 261 9.84 -16.51 -5.39
C LEU A 261 9.96 -18.02 -5.63
N VAL A 262 9.96 -18.83 -4.57
CA VAL A 262 10.14 -20.29 -4.67
C VAL A 262 8.99 -20.95 -5.42
N LEU A 263 7.75 -20.55 -5.14
CA LEU A 263 6.54 -21.10 -5.78
C LEU A 263 6.27 -20.52 -7.18
N SER A 264 7.15 -19.64 -7.67
CA SER A 264 7.08 -19.07 -9.02
C SER A 264 8.08 -19.69 -10.00
N ARG A 265 8.90 -20.64 -9.54
CA ARG A 265 9.80 -21.45 -10.36
C ARG A 265 9.10 -22.74 -10.76
#